data_AF-A0A1Y5U0U2-F1
#
_entry.id   AF-A0A1Y5U0U2-F1
#
_cell.length_a   1.000
_cell.length_b   1.000
_cell.length_c   1.000
_cell.angle_alpha   90.00
_cell.angle_beta   90.00
_cell.angle_gamma   90.00
#
_symmetry.space_group_name_H-M   'P 1'
#
loop_
_entity.id
_entity.type
_entity.pdbx_description
1 polymer ?
#
loop_
_entity_poly.entity_id
_entity_poly.type
_entity_poly.pdbx_seq_one_letter_code
_entity_poly.pdbx_strand_id
1 'polypeptide(L)'
;MSEAQQVYIDGISNIAMINSNMRIDCFSFGVDPSADPESPPVEENLRLVLSPQGFLRAYEVFDRMFKEMESRGVIQRNNPNGKEENVAVSSEPLQNNSPNFDA
;
A
#
# COMPACT_ATOMS: atom_id res chain seq x y z
N MET A 1 -26.95 22.33 -5.95
CA MET A 1 -26.39 21.23 -5.13
C MET A 1 -25.02 21.70 -4.68
N SER A 2 -24.74 21.77 -3.37
CA SER A 2 -23.38 22.10 -2.92
C SER A 2 -22.50 20.90 -3.21
N GLU A 3 -21.38 21.10 -3.91
CA GLU A 3 -20.38 20.03 -4.02
C GLU A 3 -19.91 19.67 -2.62
N ALA A 4 -19.94 18.38 -2.29
CA ALA A 4 -19.41 17.90 -1.02
C ALA A 4 -17.91 18.18 -0.98
N GLN A 5 -17.43 18.77 0.11
CA GLN A 5 -16.01 18.98 0.32
C GLN A 5 -15.27 17.64 0.19
N GLN A 6 -14.36 17.55 -0.77
CA GLN A 6 -13.52 16.38 -0.98
C GLN A 6 -12.28 16.50 -0.09
N VAL A 7 -11.87 15.38 0.51
CA VAL A 7 -10.62 15.27 1.27
C VAL A 7 -9.80 14.18 0.61
N TYR A 8 -8.56 14.50 0.24
CA TYR A 8 -7.63 13.56 -0.37
C TYR A 8 -6.68 13.03 0.71
N ILE A 9 -6.52 11.72 0.75
CA ILE A 9 -5.66 11.00 1.70
C ILE A 9 -4.75 10.06 0.92
N ASP A 10 -3.51 9.91 1.38
CA ASP A 10 -2.55 8.98 0.79
C ASP A 10 -2.60 7.62 1.49
N GLY A 11 -2.96 7.60 2.77
CA GLY A 11 -3.06 6.34 3.50
C GLY A 11 -3.71 6.44 4.87
N ILE A 12 -3.68 5.29 5.56
CA ILE A 12 -4.16 5.11 6.92
C ILE A 12 -2.94 4.82 7.79
N SER A 13 -2.71 5.62 8.83
CA SER A 13 -1.62 5.42 9.79
C SER A 13 -2.02 4.46 10.91
N ASN A 14 -3.30 4.48 11.33
CA ASN A 14 -3.77 3.70 12.46
C ASN A 14 -5.27 3.36 12.37
N ILE A 15 -5.65 2.19 12.89
CA ILE A 15 -7.04 1.78 13.10
C ILE A 15 -7.16 1.24 14.53
N ALA A 16 -8.01 1.85 15.36
CA ALA A 16 -8.20 1.46 16.75
C ALA A 16 -9.66 1.51 17.18
N MET A 17 -10.05 0.62 18.11
CA MET A 17 -11.35 0.69 18.78
C MET A 17 -11.21 1.51 20.07
N ILE A 18 -11.89 2.65 20.15
CA ILE A 18 -11.85 3.58 21.29
C ILE A 18 -13.28 3.93 21.69
N ASN A 19 -13.64 3.71 22.96
CA ASN A 19 -14.98 3.99 23.49
C ASN A 19 -16.10 3.42 22.60
N SER A 20 -15.96 2.15 22.22
CA SER A 20 -16.88 1.41 21.35
C SER A 20 -17.06 1.96 19.92
N ASN A 21 -16.17 2.85 19.47
CA ASN A 21 -16.13 3.34 18.10
C ASN A 21 -14.82 2.94 17.43
N MET A 22 -14.85 2.80 16.12
CA MET A 22 -13.66 2.59 15.29
C MET A 22 -13.12 3.95 14.89
N ARG A 23 -11.86 4.22 15.26
CA ARG A 23 -11.11 5.40 14.86
C ARG A 23 -10.10 4.99 13.79
N ILE A 24 -10.12 5.69 12.67
CA ILE A 24 -9.16 5.53 11.58
C ILE A 24 -8.45 6.86 11.43
N ASP A 25 -7.14 6.85 11.67
CA ASP A 25 -6.27 7.99 11.48
C ASP A 25 -5.70 7.91 10.05
N CYS A 26 -5.94 8.95 9.27
CA CYS A 26 -5.49 9.06 7.89
C CYS A 26 -4.38 10.10 7.79
N PHE A 27 -3.45 9.86 6.88
CA PHE A 27 -2.37 10.79 6.58
C PHE A 27 -2.38 11.18 5.11
N SER A 28 -1.80 12.33 4.84
CA SER A 28 -1.43 12.78 3.51
C SER A 28 0.02 13.22 3.52
N PHE A 29 0.71 13.10 2.39
CA PHE A 29 2.01 13.73 2.20
C PHE A 29 1.80 15.22 1.97
N GLY A 30 2.41 16.03 2.84
CA GLY A 30 2.42 17.48 2.70
C GLY A 30 3.23 17.88 1.47
N VAL A 31 2.72 18.83 0.71
CA VAL A 31 3.45 19.48 -0.39
C VAL A 31 4.18 20.68 0.20
N ASP A 32 5.10 20.48 1.15
CA ASP A 32 5.97 21.57 1.60
C ASP A 32 7.00 21.82 0.48
N PRO A 33 6.97 22.99 -0.19
CA PRO A 33 7.94 23.31 -1.25
C PRO A 33 9.39 23.38 -0.75
N SER A 34 9.57 23.42 0.58
CA SER A 34 10.85 23.52 1.27
C SER A 34 11.37 22.16 1.77
N ALA A 35 10.55 21.10 1.68
CA ALA A 35 10.94 19.76 2.08
C ALA A 35 11.77 19.07 0.99
N ASP A 36 12.61 18.13 1.42
CA ASP A 36 13.38 17.29 0.52
C ASP A 36 12.42 16.49 -0.39
N PRO A 37 12.52 16.61 -1.73
CA PRO A 37 11.67 15.87 -2.66
C PRO A 37 11.75 14.35 -2.51
N GLU A 38 12.79 13.81 -1.86
CA GLU A 38 12.88 12.37 -1.55
C GLU A 38 12.16 11.96 -0.25
N SER A 39 11.70 12.89 0.59
CA SER A 39 11.03 12.59 1.86
C SER A 39 10.04 13.68 2.26
N PRO A 40 8.85 13.73 1.62
CA PRO A 40 7.82 14.70 1.97
C PRO A 40 7.31 14.49 3.41
N PRO A 41 7.00 15.56 4.14
CA PRO A 41 6.49 15.47 5.50
C PRO A 41 5.13 14.76 5.51
N VAL A 42 4.96 13.83 6.44
CA VAL A 42 3.67 13.14 6.66
C VAL A 42 2.81 13.98 7.60
N GLU A 43 1.62 14.34 7.15
CA GLU A 43 0.65 15.10 7.95
C GLU A 43 -0.59 14.25 8.27
N GLU A 44 -0.88 14.05 9.55
CA GLU A 44 -2.11 13.40 10.02
C GLU A 44 -3.27 14.40 10.04
N ASN A 45 -3.93 14.56 8.90
CA ASN A 45 -4.89 15.65 8.68
C ASN A 45 -6.36 15.23 8.81
N LEU A 46 -6.67 13.93 8.91
CA LEU A 46 -8.05 13.46 8.96
C LEU A 46 -8.24 12.26 9.90
N ARG A 47 -9.33 12.29 10.66
CA ARG A 47 -9.77 11.19 11.52
C ARG A 47 -11.19 10.79 11.17
N LEU A 48 -11.38 9.55 10.74
CA LEU A 48 -12.70 8.96 10.56
C LEU A 48 -13.11 8.25 11.84
N VAL A 49 -14.36 8.48 12.27
CA VAL A 49 -14.96 7.78 13.40
C VAL A 49 -16.19 7.03 12.90
N LEU A 50 -16.17 5.71 13.02
CA LEU A 50 -17.24 4.82 12.57
C LEU A 50 -17.78 4.03 13.76
N SER A 51 -19.06 3.68 13.72
CA SER A 51 -19.57 2.62 14.58
C SER A 51 -18.98 1.26 14.16
N PRO A 52 -18.96 0.23 15.03
CA PRO A 52 -18.51 -1.10 14.64
C PRO A 52 -19.25 -1.67 13.43
N GLN A 53 -20.56 -1.40 13.34
CA GLN A 53 -21.38 -1.80 12.18
C GLN A 53 -21.02 -1.01 10.92
N GLY A 54 -20.71 0.28 11.04
CA GLY A 54 -20.22 1.08 9.93
C GLY A 54 -18.87 0.59 9.40
N PHE A 55 -17.97 0.22 10.31
CA PHE A 55 -16.67 -0.34 9.97
C PHE A 55 -16.80 -1.70 9.26
N LEU A 56 -17.68 -2.59 9.74
CA LEU A 56 -17.94 -3.87 9.06
C LEU A 56 -18.42 -3.66 7.62
N ARG A 57 -19.35 -2.74 7.39
CA ARG A 57 -19.81 -2.42 6.02
C ARG A 57 -18.68 -1.83 5.16
N ALA A 58 -17.84 -0.96 5.73
CA ALA A 58 -16.69 -0.42 5.02
C ALA A 58 -15.71 -1.53 4.60
N TYR A 59 -15.46 -2.49 5.49
CA TYR A 59 -14.64 -3.66 5.19
C TYR A 59 -15.21 -4.50 4.04
N GLU A 60 -16.52 -4.76 4.02
CA GLU A 60 -17.16 -5.50 2.93
C GLU A 60 -17.00 -4.81 1.56
N VAL A 61 -17.05 -3.47 1.55
CA VAL A 61 -16.80 -2.67 0.34
C VAL A 61 -15.34 -2.80 -0.10
N PHE A 62 -14.39 -2.67 0.83
CA PHE A 62 -12.97 -2.84 0.53
C PHE A 62 -12.64 -4.25 0.03
N ASP A 63 -13.15 -5.30 0.68
CA ASP A 63 -12.92 -6.69 0.28
C ASP A 63 -13.42 -6.98 -1.14
N ARG A 64 -14.60 -6.45 -1.49
CA ARG A 64 -15.12 -6.55 -2.87
C ARG A 64 -14.16 -5.90 -3.86
N MET A 65 -13.64 -4.72 -3.55
CA MET A 65 -12.70 -4.02 -4.42
C MET A 65 -11.36 -4.75 -4.52
N PHE A 66 -10.85 -5.31 -3.42
CA PHE A 66 -9.63 -6.13 -3.45
C PHE A 66 -9.79 -7.33 -4.37
N LYS A 67 -10.89 -8.07 -4.28
CA LYS A 67 -11.17 -9.21 -5.17
C LYS A 67 -11.21 -8.79 -6.64
N GLU A 68 -11.79 -7.64 -6.94
CA GLU A 68 -11.80 -7.08 -8.29
C GLU A 68 -10.39 -6.74 -8.78
N MET A 69 -9.58 -6.07 -7.96
CA MET A 69 -8.19 -5.76 -8.31
C MET A 69 -7.33 -7.02 -8.48
N GLU A 70 -7.51 -8.04 -7.64
CA GLU A 70 -6.86 -9.35 -7.78
C GLU A 70 -7.24 -10.03 -9.10
N SER A 71 -8.54 -10.05 -9.45
CA SER A 71 -9.02 -10.67 -10.69
C SER A 71 -8.44 -10.02 -11.95
N ARG A 72 -8.08 -8.74 -11.86
CA ARG A 72 -7.46 -7.94 -12.93
C ARG A 72 -5.93 -8.02 -12.91
N GLY A 73 -5.34 -8.69 -11.91
CA GLY A 73 -3.90 -8.81 -11.72
C GLY A 73 -3.22 -7.50 -11.26
N VAL A 74 -3.98 -6.53 -10.75
CA VAL A 74 -3.44 -5.23 -10.28
C VAL A 74 -2.70 -5.41 -8.95
N ILE A 75 -3.19 -6.30 -8.09
CA ILE A 75 -2.56 -6.66 -6.81
C ILE A 75 -2.42 -8.16 -6.70
N GLN A 76 -1.36 -8.62 -6.01
CA GLN A 76 -1.21 -10.01 -5.59
C GLN A 76 -1.09 -10.03 -4.07
N ARG A 77 -1.92 -10.85 -3.40
CA ARG A 77 -1.72 -11.11 -1.97
C ARG A 77 -0.53 -12.04 -1.82
N ASN A 78 0.45 -11.63 -1.02
CA ASN A 78 1.51 -12.52 -0.61
C ASN A 78 0.88 -13.62 0.26
N ASN A 79 0.92 -14.86 -0.22
CA ASN A 79 0.27 -15.98 0.46
C ASN A 79 1.34 -16.63 1.35
N PRO A 80 1.31 -16.47 2.69
CA PRO A 80 2.36 -17.00 3.56
C PRO A 80 2.42 -18.53 3.61
N ASN A 81 1.46 -19.23 3.00
CA ASN A 81 1.45 -20.68 2.80
C ASN A 81 1.63 -21.10 1.33
N GLY A 82 1.94 -20.16 0.44
CA GLY A 82 2.35 -20.47 -0.93
C GLY A 82 3.79 -20.94 -0.90
N LYS A 83 4.00 -22.23 -1.16
CA LYS A 83 5.33 -22.75 -1.49
C LYS A 83 5.96 -21.82 -2.51
N GLU A 84 7.14 -21.30 -2.20
CA GLU A 84 8.03 -20.70 -3.17
C GLU A 84 8.18 -21.71 -4.32
N GLU A 85 7.49 -21.48 -5.42
CA GLU A 85 7.82 -22.16 -6.66
C GLU A 85 9.22 -21.71 -7.02
N ASN A 86 10.14 -22.65 -6.82
CA ASN A 86 11.50 -22.64 -7.32
C ASN A 86 11.51 -22.05 -8.74
N VAL A 87 11.90 -20.79 -8.86
CA VAL A 87 12.58 -20.36 -10.08
C VAL A 87 13.97 -20.97 -9.95
N ALA A 88 14.10 -22.22 -10.42
CA ALA A 88 15.38 -22.84 -10.65
C ALA A 88 16.10 -22.00 -11.71
N VAL A 89 16.82 -20.97 -11.25
CA VAL A 89 17.88 -20.36 -12.03
C VAL A 89 18.93 -21.46 -12.15
N SER A 90 18.94 -22.14 -13.29
CA SER A 90 20.03 -23.01 -13.69
C SER A 90 21.31 -22.20 -13.56
N SER A 91 22.10 -22.49 -12.55
CA SER A 91 23.44 -21.96 -12.37
C SER A 91 24.35 -22.62 -13.41
N GLU A 92 24.22 -22.21 -14.66
CA GLU A 92 25.33 -22.32 -15.60
C GLU A 92 26.29 -21.17 -15.31
N PRO A 93 27.53 -21.44 -14.89
CA PRO A 93 28.51 -20.39 -14.76
C PRO A 93 28.81 -19.85 -16.16
N LEU A 94 28.54 -18.56 -16.37
CA LEU A 94 29.00 -17.82 -17.54
C LEU A 94 30.52 -17.97 -17.63
N GLN A 95 31.00 -18.76 -18.59
CA GLN A 95 32.41 -18.82 -18.93
C GLN A 95 32.83 -17.43 -19.43
N ASN A 96 33.49 -16.67 -18.55
CA ASN A 96 34.11 -15.40 -18.90
C ASN A 96 35.33 -15.66 -19.78
N ASN A 97 35.10 -15.87 -21.08
CA ASN A 97 36.15 -15.83 -22.08
C ASN A 97 36.41 -14.37 -22.46
N SER A 98 37.08 -13.63 -21.58
CA SER A 98 37.68 -12.35 -21.95
C SER A 98 39.15 -12.58 -22.34
N PRO A 99 39.53 -12.42 -23.62
CA PRO A 99 40.92 -12.46 -24.04
C PRO A 99 41.58 -11.16 -23.58
N ASN A 100 42.43 -11.23 -22.56
CA ASN A 100 43.22 -10.08 -22.18
C ASN A 100 44.27 -9.85 -23.29
N PHE A 101 44.17 -8.71 -23.95
CA PHE A 101 45.13 -8.23 -24.95
C PHE A 101 46.51 -7.99 -24.31
N ASP A 102 47.55 -8.29 -25.07
CA ASP A 102 48.98 -8.14 -24.75
C ASP A 102 49.36 -6.72 -24.27
N ALA A 103 50.27 -6.67 -23.28
CA ALA A 103 51.29 -5.63 -23.09
C ALA A 103 52.39 -6.11 -22.13
#